data_AF-A0A1B9NMZ5-F1
#
_entry.id   AF-A0A1B9NMZ5-F1
#
_cell.length_a   1.000
_cell.length_b   1.000
_cell.length_c   1.000
_cell.angle_alpha   90.00
_cell.angle_beta   90.00
_cell.angle_gamma   90.00
#
_symmetry.space_group_name_H-M   'P 1'
#
loop_
_entity.id
_entity.type
_entity.pdbx_description
1 polymer ?
#
loop_
_entity_poly.entity_id
_entity_poly.type
_entity_poly.pdbx_seq_one_letter_code
_entity_poly.pdbx_strand_id
1 'polypeptide(L)'
;MIQETGPNHPTSLYIYTDQNSYEPLARIDKRGNDPERVMYFHTDLNGCPEELTDENGEILWECSFQLWGKRIHEIEHESIEQNLRYQGQYLDRETGLHYNTFRYYDPDIGRFTQPDPIGLLGGFNLYQYAPNGLTWVDPWGWAKCPITSGSQVTPSIVKKALKGDTMQTTQGTVSLPAVQRYVDRLLQGDTPPPIKVDGNVIVEGNHRYVAGKIVGVLPPKTQGTLAPSNIPKIKPMSETKVDLFDWGNY
;
A
#
# COMPACT_ATOMS: atom_id res chain seq x y z
N MET A 1 2.42 -15.32 3.07
CA MET A 1 2.31 -16.63 2.38
C MET A 1 0.95 -17.19 2.73
N ILE A 2 0.08 -17.35 1.75
CA ILE A 2 -1.28 -17.89 1.90
C ILE A 2 -1.36 -19.16 1.06
N GLN A 3 -1.97 -20.20 1.60
CA GLN A 3 -2.11 -21.50 0.94
C GLN A 3 -3.60 -21.80 0.73
N GLU A 4 -3.95 -22.13 -0.49
CA GLU A 4 -5.26 -22.60 -0.91
C GLU A 4 -5.18 -24.09 -1.24
N THR A 5 -6.22 -24.85 -0.87
CA THR A 5 -6.31 -26.29 -1.20
C THR A 5 -7.62 -26.55 -1.91
N GLY A 6 -7.53 -26.95 -3.18
CA GLY A 6 -8.71 -27.27 -3.98
C GLY A 6 -9.29 -28.65 -3.66
N PRO A 7 -10.49 -28.98 -4.20
CA PRO A 7 -11.21 -30.25 -3.94
C PRO A 7 -10.42 -31.52 -4.30
N ASN A 8 -9.39 -31.42 -5.14
CA ASN A 8 -8.55 -32.54 -5.61
C ASN A 8 -7.11 -32.53 -5.03
N HIS A 9 -6.89 -31.83 -3.91
CA HIS A 9 -5.56 -31.56 -3.34
C HIS A 9 -4.52 -30.81 -4.22
N PRO A 10 -4.85 -30.08 -5.30
CA PRO A 10 -3.90 -29.10 -5.81
C PRO A 10 -3.72 -28.05 -4.72
N THR A 11 -2.47 -27.86 -4.32
CA THR A 11 -2.08 -26.84 -3.36
C THR A 11 -1.59 -25.64 -4.16
N SER A 12 -2.22 -24.50 -3.96
CA SER A 12 -1.80 -23.23 -4.54
C SER A 12 -1.23 -22.35 -3.45
N LEU A 13 0.01 -21.93 -3.63
CA LEU A 13 0.76 -21.19 -2.66
C LEU A 13 1.08 -19.80 -3.20
N TYR A 14 0.57 -18.76 -2.54
CA TYR A 14 0.77 -17.38 -2.96
C TYR A 14 1.92 -16.73 -2.19
N ILE A 15 2.88 -16.20 -2.96
CA ILE A 15 4.01 -15.41 -2.51
C ILE A 15 3.69 -13.94 -2.81
N TYR A 16 3.97 -13.08 -1.84
CA TYR A 16 3.72 -11.64 -1.91
C TYR A 16 5.06 -10.89 -1.90
N THR A 17 5.08 -9.65 -2.38
CA THR A 17 6.31 -8.86 -2.57
C THR A 17 7.07 -8.62 -1.26
N ASP A 18 6.38 -8.54 -0.12
CA ASP A 18 6.99 -8.48 1.21
C ASP A 18 6.07 -9.06 2.31
N GLN A 19 6.52 -9.01 3.57
CA GLN A 19 5.80 -9.59 4.73
C GLN A 19 4.46 -8.92 5.06
N ASN A 20 4.18 -7.80 4.43
CA ASN A 20 3.35 -6.72 4.95
C ASN A 20 2.54 -6.06 3.80
N SER A 21 2.90 -6.34 2.54
CA SER A 21 2.13 -6.12 1.32
C SER A 21 1.22 -7.30 1.01
N TYR A 22 0.14 -7.00 0.30
CA TYR A 22 -0.80 -7.98 -0.24
C TYR A 22 -0.72 -8.01 -1.78
N GLU A 23 0.29 -7.37 -2.36
CA GLU A 23 0.61 -7.43 -3.77
C GLU A 23 1.21 -8.81 -4.10
N PRO A 24 0.53 -9.62 -4.94
CA PRO A 24 0.99 -10.95 -5.27
C PRO A 24 2.21 -10.88 -6.21
N LEU A 25 3.19 -11.72 -5.92
CA LEU A 25 4.43 -11.85 -6.70
C LEU A 25 4.45 -13.14 -7.51
N ALA A 26 4.13 -14.26 -6.87
CA ALA A 26 4.14 -15.56 -7.52
C ALA A 26 3.10 -16.52 -6.94
N ARG A 27 2.68 -17.48 -7.75
CA ARG A 27 1.87 -18.64 -7.36
C ARG A 27 2.66 -19.91 -7.63
N ILE A 28 2.72 -20.79 -6.64
CA ILE A 28 3.31 -22.12 -6.79
C ILE A 28 2.19 -23.14 -6.67
N ASP A 29 1.95 -23.88 -7.75
CA ASP A 29 0.98 -24.96 -7.77
C ASP A 29 1.67 -26.31 -7.65
N LYS A 30 1.16 -27.14 -6.75
CA LYS A 30 1.60 -28.52 -6.54
C LYS A 30 0.42 -29.47 -6.65
N ARG A 31 0.53 -30.45 -7.54
CA ARG A 31 -0.51 -31.48 -7.75
C ARG A 31 0.07 -32.87 -7.55
N GLY A 32 -0.20 -33.48 -6.39
CA GLY A 32 0.30 -34.83 -6.08
C GLY A 32 1.82 -34.94 -6.20
N ASN A 33 2.29 -35.81 -7.10
CA ASN A 33 3.71 -36.06 -7.37
C ASN A 33 4.25 -35.29 -8.59
N ASP A 34 3.44 -34.46 -9.24
CA ASP A 34 3.89 -33.64 -10.36
C ASP A 34 4.90 -32.59 -9.85
N PRO A 35 5.84 -32.15 -10.72
CA PRO A 35 6.75 -31.05 -10.37
C PRO A 35 5.95 -29.78 -10.02
N GLU A 36 6.50 -29.01 -9.09
CA GLU A 36 5.92 -27.72 -8.70
C GLU A 36 5.99 -26.76 -9.90
N ARG A 37 4.86 -26.12 -10.21
CA ARG A 37 4.78 -25.12 -11.28
C ARG A 37 4.81 -23.74 -10.65
N VAL A 38 5.81 -22.94 -11.00
CA VAL A 38 5.92 -21.54 -10.56
C VAL A 38 5.33 -20.65 -11.64
N MET A 39 4.48 -19.72 -11.22
CA MET A 39 3.83 -18.73 -12.07
C MET A 39 4.03 -17.34 -11.47
N TYR A 40 4.21 -16.35 -12.32
CA TYR A 40 4.56 -14.98 -11.92
C TYR A 40 3.42 -14.02 -12.22
N PHE A 41 3.07 -13.21 -11.24
CA PHE A 41 2.05 -12.18 -11.40
C PHE A 41 2.66 -10.89 -11.96
N HIS A 42 1.94 -10.28 -12.90
CA HIS A 42 2.18 -8.91 -13.33
C HIS A 42 0.98 -8.09 -12.91
N THR A 43 1.22 -7.02 -12.15
CA THR A 43 0.16 -6.26 -11.48
C THR A 43 0.16 -4.80 -11.92
N ASP A 44 -1.01 -4.18 -11.88
CA ASP A 44 -1.17 -2.73 -12.00
C ASP A 44 -0.61 -2.02 -10.74
N LEU A 45 -0.51 -0.68 -10.77
CA LEU A 45 -0.02 0.17 -9.69
C LEU A 45 -0.68 -0.07 -8.33
N ASN A 46 -1.92 -0.57 -8.31
CA ASN A 46 -2.65 -0.93 -7.09
C ASN A 46 -2.46 -2.36 -6.62
N GLY A 47 -1.60 -3.14 -7.30
CA GLY A 47 -1.34 -4.54 -7.03
C GLY A 47 -2.46 -5.47 -7.52
N CYS A 48 -3.36 -5.00 -8.40
CA CYS A 48 -4.33 -5.87 -9.06
C CYS A 48 -3.62 -6.71 -10.12
N PRO A 49 -3.71 -8.05 -10.08
CA PRO A 49 -3.16 -8.90 -11.14
C PRO A 49 -3.80 -8.61 -12.50
N GLU A 50 -2.99 -8.27 -13.49
CA GLU A 50 -3.42 -8.13 -14.89
C GLU A 50 -2.98 -9.32 -15.73
N GLU A 51 -1.83 -9.93 -15.42
CA GLU A 51 -1.32 -11.09 -16.14
C GLU A 51 -0.70 -12.13 -15.18
N LEU A 52 -0.69 -13.38 -15.63
CA LEU A 52 0.01 -14.50 -15.00
C LEU A 52 0.83 -15.24 -16.06
N THR A 53 2.14 -15.33 -15.87
CA THR A 53 3.03 -16.02 -16.81
C THR A 53 3.68 -17.25 -16.19
N ASP A 54 4.13 -18.17 -17.04
CA ASP A 54 5.00 -19.27 -16.62
C ASP A 54 6.47 -18.82 -16.46
N GLU A 55 7.36 -19.78 -16.20
CA GLU A 55 8.81 -19.59 -16.08
C GLU A 55 9.53 -19.19 -17.37
N ASN A 56 8.90 -19.40 -18.53
CA ASN A 56 9.41 -19.01 -19.83
C ASN A 56 8.89 -17.64 -20.29
N GLY A 57 7.93 -17.06 -19.56
CA GLY A 57 7.29 -15.79 -19.88
C GLY A 57 6.06 -15.94 -20.79
N GLU A 58 5.55 -17.16 -21.00
CA GLU A 58 4.31 -17.38 -21.74
C GLU A 58 3.10 -16.99 -20.88
N ILE A 59 2.14 -16.29 -21.48
CA ILE A 59 0.93 -15.83 -20.79
C ILE A 59 -0.03 -17.01 -20.58
N LEU A 60 -0.40 -17.22 -19.32
CA LEU A 60 -1.32 -18.28 -18.89
C LEU A 60 -2.73 -17.76 -18.63
N TRP A 61 -2.81 -16.54 -18.11
CA TRP A 61 -4.04 -15.83 -17.79
C TRP A 61 -3.80 -14.32 -17.91
N GLU A 62 -4.78 -13.60 -18.45
CA GLU A 62 -4.77 -12.14 -18.49
C GLU A 62 -6.16 -11.57 -18.23
N CYS A 63 -6.22 -10.39 -17.63
CA CYS A 63 -7.46 -9.70 -17.29
C CYS A 63 -7.23 -8.20 -17.22
N SER A 64 -8.22 -7.42 -17.66
CA SER A 64 -8.23 -5.96 -17.45
C SER A 64 -9.43 -5.52 -16.62
N PHE A 65 -9.25 -4.40 -15.93
CA PHE A 65 -10.21 -3.88 -14.97
C PHE A 65 -10.53 -2.41 -15.24
N GLN A 66 -11.74 -2.02 -14.87
CA GLN A 66 -12.08 -0.62 -14.65
C GLN A 66 -11.48 -0.14 -13.33
N LEU A 67 -11.54 1.17 -13.09
CA LEU A 67 -10.99 1.86 -11.92
C LEU A 67 -11.40 1.28 -10.56
N TRP A 68 -12.55 0.61 -10.48
CA TRP A 68 -13.09 0.03 -9.25
C TRP A 68 -13.07 -1.51 -9.25
N GLY A 69 -12.24 -2.11 -10.09
CA GLY A 69 -12.01 -3.56 -10.07
C GLY A 69 -13.05 -4.36 -10.85
N LYS A 70 -13.97 -3.68 -11.55
CA LYS A 70 -14.89 -4.36 -12.48
C LYS A 70 -14.10 -4.88 -13.67
N ARG A 71 -14.11 -6.20 -13.86
CA ARG A 71 -13.52 -6.87 -15.01
C ARG A 71 -14.12 -6.36 -16.33
N ILE A 72 -13.26 -6.04 -17.30
CA ILE A 72 -13.65 -5.71 -18.69
C ILE A 72 -13.49 -6.94 -19.57
N HIS A 73 -12.32 -7.59 -19.53
CA HIS A 73 -12.05 -8.86 -20.20
C HIS A 73 -11.21 -9.76 -19.29
N GLU A 74 -11.35 -11.07 -19.45
CA GLU A 74 -10.51 -12.11 -18.82
C GLU A 74 -10.35 -13.24 -19.83
N ILE A 75 -9.09 -13.62 -20.06
CA ILE A 75 -8.70 -14.64 -21.03
C ILE A 75 -7.86 -15.67 -20.29
N GLU A 76 -8.34 -16.91 -20.30
CA GLU A 76 -7.65 -18.09 -19.78
C GLU A 76 -6.99 -18.80 -20.97
N HIS A 77 -5.68 -18.66 -21.13
CA HIS A 77 -4.92 -19.37 -22.17
C HIS A 77 -4.71 -20.84 -21.80
N GLU A 78 -4.67 -21.11 -20.50
CA GLU A 78 -4.75 -22.43 -19.91
C GLU A 78 -5.82 -22.48 -18.83
N SER A 79 -6.29 -23.69 -18.50
CA SER A 79 -7.28 -23.92 -17.44
C SER A 79 -6.68 -23.68 -16.05
N ILE A 80 -6.50 -22.41 -15.67
CA ILE A 80 -6.00 -21.95 -14.38
C ILE A 80 -7.02 -21.01 -13.76
N GLU A 81 -7.53 -21.38 -12.58
CA GLU A 81 -8.47 -20.52 -11.85
C GLU A 81 -7.71 -19.45 -11.07
N GLN A 82 -7.67 -18.23 -11.60
CA GLN A 82 -7.08 -17.06 -10.96
C GLN A 82 -8.16 -16.14 -10.38
N ASN A 83 -8.21 -16.05 -9.06
CA ASN A 83 -9.27 -15.33 -8.34
C ASN A 83 -8.75 -14.12 -7.54
N LEU A 84 -7.46 -13.85 -7.48
CA LEU A 84 -6.95 -12.63 -6.84
C LEU A 84 -7.43 -11.36 -7.58
N ARG A 85 -7.78 -10.32 -6.82
CA ARG A 85 -8.20 -9.01 -7.34
C ARG A 85 -7.32 -7.93 -6.70
N TYR A 86 -7.86 -6.78 -6.29
CA TYR A 86 -7.08 -5.81 -5.51
C TYR A 86 -6.41 -6.46 -4.32
N GLN A 87 -5.36 -5.84 -3.80
CA GLN A 87 -4.64 -6.30 -2.62
C GLN A 87 -5.60 -6.72 -1.48
N GLY A 88 -5.54 -8.01 -1.12
CA GLY A 88 -6.40 -8.65 -0.11
C GLY A 88 -7.80 -9.07 -0.57
N GLN A 89 -8.12 -8.93 -1.85
CA GLN A 89 -9.38 -9.38 -2.45
C GLN A 89 -9.27 -10.74 -3.12
N TYR A 90 -10.30 -11.56 -2.93
CA TYR A 90 -10.50 -12.82 -3.63
C TYR A 90 -11.86 -12.81 -4.33
N LEU A 91 -11.90 -13.06 -5.64
CA LEU A 91 -13.14 -13.16 -6.40
C LEU A 91 -13.89 -14.42 -5.99
N ASP A 92 -15.12 -14.23 -5.54
CA ASP A 92 -16.12 -15.27 -5.48
C ASP A 92 -16.80 -15.37 -6.85
N ARG A 93 -16.48 -16.42 -7.62
CA ARG A 93 -17.02 -16.63 -8.97
C ARG A 93 -18.54 -16.91 -8.97
N GLU A 94 -19.13 -17.38 -7.86
CA GLU A 94 -20.56 -17.66 -7.79
C GLU A 94 -21.38 -16.37 -7.75
N THR A 95 -20.92 -15.39 -6.97
CA THR A 95 -21.62 -14.12 -6.78
C THR A 95 -21.09 -12.98 -7.66
N GLY A 96 -19.86 -13.09 -8.15
CA GLY A 96 -19.14 -12.00 -8.81
C GLY A 96 -18.60 -10.94 -7.83
N LEU A 97 -18.82 -11.11 -6.53
CA LEU A 97 -18.33 -10.21 -5.50
C LEU A 97 -16.89 -10.52 -5.13
N HIS A 98 -16.17 -9.52 -4.63
CA HIS A 98 -14.81 -9.69 -4.13
C HIS A 98 -14.85 -9.81 -2.62
N TYR A 99 -14.37 -10.92 -2.07
CA TYR A 99 -14.25 -11.11 -0.64
C TYR A 99 -12.99 -10.43 -0.10
N ASN A 100 -13.18 -9.52 0.84
CA ASN A 100 -12.16 -8.84 1.63
C ASN A 100 -12.33 -9.24 3.09
N THR A 101 -11.77 -10.37 3.54
CA THR A 101 -11.74 -10.89 4.93
C THR A 101 -12.98 -10.67 5.83
N PHE A 102 -13.35 -9.42 6.15
CA PHE A 102 -14.55 -9.07 6.91
C PHE A 102 -15.77 -8.65 6.07
N ARG A 103 -15.61 -8.31 4.78
CA ARG A 103 -16.69 -7.77 3.92
C ARG A 103 -16.63 -8.28 2.48
N TYR A 104 -17.76 -8.22 1.80
CA TYR A 104 -17.85 -8.42 0.36
C TYR A 104 -17.93 -7.06 -0.35
N TYR A 105 -17.06 -6.87 -1.31
CA TYR A 105 -16.97 -5.71 -2.19
C TYR A 105 -17.66 -6.00 -3.52
N ASP A 106 -18.50 -5.06 -3.94
CA ASP A 106 -19.16 -5.08 -5.23
C ASP A 106 -18.39 -4.17 -6.21
N PRO A 107 -17.69 -4.75 -7.20
CA PRO A 107 -16.91 -3.98 -8.18
C PRO A 107 -17.78 -3.21 -9.17
N ASP A 108 -19.06 -3.57 -9.36
CA ASP A 108 -19.95 -2.88 -10.29
C ASP A 108 -20.33 -1.48 -9.80
N ILE A 109 -20.44 -1.32 -8.48
CA ILE A 109 -20.76 -0.03 -7.83
C ILE A 109 -19.57 0.59 -7.10
N GLY A 110 -18.49 -0.17 -6.88
CA GLY A 110 -17.25 0.29 -6.24
C GLY A 110 -17.34 0.44 -4.72
N ARG A 111 -18.08 -0.45 -4.03
CA ARG A 111 -18.43 -0.31 -2.60
C ARG A 111 -18.52 -1.64 -1.88
N PHE A 112 -18.43 -1.62 -0.55
CA PHE A 112 -18.80 -2.78 0.25
C PHE A 112 -20.32 -2.97 0.29
N THR A 113 -20.74 -4.23 0.36
CA THR A 113 -22.16 -4.61 0.49
C THR A 113 -22.62 -4.59 1.95
N GLN A 114 -21.71 -4.77 2.91
CA GLN A 114 -21.97 -4.65 4.35
C GLN A 114 -21.40 -3.34 4.93
N PRO A 115 -22.05 -2.79 5.98
CA PRO A 115 -21.49 -1.66 6.73
C PRO A 115 -20.19 -2.05 7.44
N ASP A 116 -19.33 -1.06 7.68
CA ASP A 116 -18.04 -1.22 8.34
C ASP A 116 -18.18 -1.84 9.74
N PRO A 117 -17.49 -2.97 10.04
CA PRO A 117 -17.61 -3.65 11.33
C PRO A 117 -17.11 -2.82 12.51
N ILE A 118 -16.23 -1.83 12.30
CA ILE A 118 -15.79 -0.90 13.36
C ILE A 118 -16.62 0.39 13.39
N GLY A 119 -17.70 0.45 12.60
CA GLY A 119 -18.62 1.57 12.56
C GLY A 119 -17.94 2.88 12.18
N LEU A 120 -18.26 3.96 12.88
CA LEU A 120 -17.78 5.30 12.57
C LEU A 120 -16.25 5.48 12.74
N LEU A 121 -15.56 4.52 13.37
CA LEU A 121 -14.09 4.52 13.42
C LEU A 121 -13.46 4.27 12.05
N GLY A 122 -14.14 3.55 11.16
CA GLY A 122 -13.74 3.38 9.75
C GLY A 122 -14.02 4.60 8.87
N GLY A 123 -14.77 5.58 9.40
CA GLY A 123 -15.16 6.82 8.75
C GLY A 123 -16.68 6.98 8.63
N PHE A 124 -17.10 8.12 8.09
CA PHE A 124 -18.53 8.46 7.98
C PHE A 124 -19.29 7.63 6.93
N ASN A 125 -18.59 7.14 5.90
CA ASN A 125 -19.19 6.31 4.87
C ASN A 125 -18.89 4.82 5.13
N LEU A 126 -19.82 4.15 5.81
CA LEU A 126 -19.67 2.76 6.26
C LEU A 126 -19.53 1.74 5.11
N TYR A 127 -19.81 2.14 3.87
CA TYR A 127 -19.75 1.28 2.68
C TYR A 127 -18.59 1.64 1.75
N GLN A 128 -17.74 2.60 2.12
CA GLN A 128 -16.61 3.01 1.30
C GLN A 128 -15.53 1.92 1.27
N TYR A 129 -15.06 1.56 0.09
CA TYR A 129 -13.87 0.73 -0.08
C TYR A 129 -12.60 1.50 0.26
N ALA A 130 -12.27 2.49 -0.55
CA ALA A 130 -11.12 3.34 -0.36
C ALA A 130 -11.41 4.78 -0.85
N PRO A 131 -10.63 5.79 -0.44
CA PRO A 131 -10.77 7.15 -0.95
C PRO A 131 -10.44 7.25 -2.44
N ASN A 132 -9.56 6.37 -2.93
CA ASN A 132 -9.08 6.33 -4.31
C ASN A 132 -8.54 4.91 -4.63
N GLY A 133 -9.11 4.23 -5.64
CA GLY A 133 -8.74 2.85 -6.01
C GLY A 133 -7.39 2.67 -6.71
N LEU A 134 -6.68 3.76 -7.05
CA LEU A 134 -5.32 3.70 -7.64
C LEU A 134 -4.23 3.82 -6.58
N THR A 135 -4.51 4.49 -5.46
CA THR A 135 -3.48 4.86 -4.47
C THR A 135 -3.77 4.33 -3.06
N TRP A 136 -4.90 3.65 -2.88
CA TRP A 136 -5.31 3.02 -1.63
C TRP A 136 -5.96 1.66 -1.88
N VAL A 137 -5.81 0.78 -0.89
CA VAL A 137 -6.41 -0.55 -0.83
C VAL A 137 -6.98 -0.77 0.58
N ASP A 138 -7.91 -1.71 0.74
CA ASP A 138 -8.40 -2.15 2.05
C ASP A 138 -8.29 -3.69 2.14
N PRO A 139 -7.09 -4.23 2.43
CA PRO A 139 -6.85 -5.67 2.35
C PRO A 139 -7.71 -6.50 3.31
N TRP A 140 -8.14 -5.88 4.41
CA TRP A 140 -8.92 -6.55 5.43
C TRP A 140 -10.42 -6.27 5.31
N GLY A 141 -10.82 -5.18 4.66
CA GLY A 141 -12.22 -4.76 4.59
C GLY A 141 -12.71 -4.05 5.85
N TRP A 142 -11.90 -3.18 6.45
CA TRP A 142 -12.23 -2.35 7.64
C TRP A 142 -11.17 -1.27 7.92
N ALA A 143 -10.00 -1.35 7.26
CA ALA A 143 -8.86 -0.46 7.49
C ALA A 143 -8.13 -0.21 6.18
N LYS A 144 -8.57 0.82 5.46
CA LYS A 144 -7.91 1.33 4.25
C LYS A 144 -6.49 1.81 4.53
N CYS A 145 -5.56 1.46 3.65
CA CYS A 145 -4.17 1.92 3.66
C CYS A 145 -3.75 2.38 2.26
N PRO A 146 -2.77 3.31 2.16
CA PRO A 146 -2.14 3.60 0.88
C PRO A 146 -1.41 2.36 0.35
N ILE A 147 -1.35 2.22 -0.96
CA ILE A 147 -0.46 1.22 -1.58
C ILE A 147 0.99 1.57 -1.27
N THR A 148 1.77 0.56 -0.91
CA THR A 148 3.20 0.68 -0.60
C THR A 148 3.95 -0.38 -1.38
N SER A 149 5.01 -0.01 -2.11
CA SER A 149 5.86 -0.94 -2.87
C SER A 149 6.87 -1.69 -1.99
N GLY A 150 6.39 -2.14 -0.82
CA GLY A 150 7.09 -3.02 0.11
C GLY A 150 8.22 -2.45 0.96
N SER A 151 8.44 -1.14 0.93
CA SER A 151 9.35 -0.48 1.87
C SER A 151 8.62 -0.04 3.13
N GLN A 152 7.88 -0.92 3.82
CA GLN A 152 7.05 -0.49 4.96
C GLN A 152 7.86 0.24 6.04
N VAL A 153 7.76 1.57 6.00
CA VAL A 153 8.20 2.50 7.00
C VAL A 153 7.30 2.27 8.20
N THR A 154 7.90 1.86 9.29
CA THR A 154 7.24 1.70 10.58
C THR A 154 7.58 2.87 11.49
N PRO A 155 6.78 3.13 12.55
CA PRO A 155 7.12 4.16 13.53
C PRO A 155 8.49 3.94 14.19
N SER A 156 8.92 2.69 14.34
CA SER A 156 10.25 2.34 14.86
C SER A 156 11.37 2.73 13.89
N ILE A 157 11.19 2.54 12.59
CA ILE A 157 12.12 3.00 11.55
C ILE A 157 12.23 4.53 11.59
N VAL A 158 11.10 5.25 11.64
CA VAL A 158 11.08 6.72 11.75
C VAL A 158 11.82 7.18 13.00
N LYS A 159 11.50 6.62 14.18
CA LYS A 159 12.18 6.96 15.44
C LYS A 159 13.68 6.69 15.39
N LYS A 160 14.09 5.59 14.77
CA LYS A 160 15.51 5.25 14.59
C LYS A 160 16.21 6.26 13.68
N ALA A 161 15.58 6.66 12.58
CA ALA A 161 16.13 7.63 11.62
C ALA A 161 16.29 9.04 12.24
N LEU A 162 15.39 9.41 13.15
CA LEU A 162 15.40 10.71 13.83
C LEU A 162 16.19 10.73 15.15
N LYS A 163 16.73 9.58 15.58
CA LYS A 163 17.49 9.51 16.83
C LYS A 163 18.78 10.34 16.70
N GLY A 164 18.94 11.31 17.59
CA GLY A 164 20.11 12.20 17.59
C GLY A 164 20.10 13.27 16.49
N ASP A 165 18.95 13.51 15.86
CA ASP A 165 18.82 14.58 14.87
C ASP A 165 18.99 15.96 15.50
N THR A 166 19.72 16.85 14.80
CA THR A 166 20.01 18.21 15.24
C THR A 166 18.99 19.23 14.72
N MET A 167 18.15 18.83 13.77
CA MET A 167 17.09 19.68 13.24
C MET A 167 15.93 19.78 14.22
N GLN A 168 15.24 20.91 14.15
CA GLN A 168 14.02 21.20 14.89
C GLN A 168 12.85 21.36 13.93
N THR A 169 11.64 21.34 14.44
CA THR A 169 10.42 21.50 13.65
C THR A 169 9.35 22.24 14.40
N THR A 170 8.46 22.89 13.64
CA THR A 170 7.24 23.49 14.17
C THR A 170 6.03 22.56 14.07
N GLN A 171 6.12 21.46 13.31
CA GLN A 171 5.07 20.45 13.23
C GLN A 171 5.45 19.25 14.08
N GLY A 172 4.72 19.00 15.15
CA GLY A 172 5.03 17.93 16.10
C GLY A 172 4.60 16.53 15.63
N THR A 173 4.13 16.38 14.40
CA THR A 173 3.57 15.12 13.89
C THR A 173 3.86 14.94 12.41
N VAL A 174 4.15 13.70 12.01
CA VAL A 174 4.26 13.27 10.61
C VAL A 174 3.37 12.06 10.35
N SER A 175 2.72 12.06 9.19
CA SER A 175 1.93 10.96 8.64
C SER A 175 2.84 9.86 8.11
N LEU A 176 2.70 8.65 8.65
CA LEU A 176 3.41 7.46 8.19
C LEU A 176 3.09 7.14 6.72
N PRO A 177 1.81 7.17 6.27
CA PRO A 177 1.45 7.14 4.85
C PRO A 177 2.23 8.13 3.96
N ALA A 178 2.36 9.39 4.41
CA ALA A 178 3.04 10.40 3.62
C ALA A 178 4.56 10.18 3.59
N VAL A 179 5.17 9.78 4.71
CA VAL A 179 6.59 9.41 4.76
C VAL A 179 6.86 8.22 3.84
N GLN A 180 6.02 7.19 3.91
CA GLN A 180 6.10 5.99 3.06
C GLN A 180 6.14 6.35 1.57
N ARG A 181 5.18 7.14 1.10
CA ARG A 181 5.13 7.58 -0.30
C ARG A 181 6.42 8.28 -0.75
N TYR A 182 7.01 9.10 0.11
CA TYR A 182 8.29 9.74 -0.22
C TYR A 182 9.47 8.76 -0.18
N VAL A 183 9.47 7.77 0.71
CA VAL A 183 10.48 6.70 0.71
C VAL A 183 10.42 5.89 -0.58
N ASP A 184 9.22 5.47 -1.00
CA ASP A 184 9.04 4.70 -2.23
C ASP A 184 9.55 5.46 -3.45
N ARG A 185 9.21 6.75 -3.57
CA ARG A 185 9.71 7.62 -4.63
C ARG A 185 11.24 7.74 -4.62
N LEU A 186 11.84 7.97 -3.45
CA LEU A 186 13.30 8.07 -3.33
C LEU A 186 14.02 6.79 -3.75
N LEU A 187 13.45 5.63 -3.41
CA LEU A 187 13.99 4.32 -3.80
C LEU A 187 13.87 4.08 -5.32
N GLN A 188 12.87 4.67 -5.97
CA GLN A 188 12.74 4.70 -7.44
C GLN A 188 13.69 5.71 -8.13
N GLY A 189 14.48 6.47 -7.36
CA GLY A 189 15.43 7.44 -7.89
C GLY A 189 14.86 8.84 -8.12
N ASP A 190 13.64 9.13 -7.66
CA ASP A 190 13.09 10.48 -7.71
C ASP A 190 13.90 11.45 -6.86
N THR A 191 13.93 12.71 -7.31
CA THR A 191 14.44 13.82 -6.47
C THR A 191 13.28 14.42 -5.66
N PRO A 192 13.41 14.47 -4.32
CA PRO A 192 12.34 15.00 -3.48
C PRO A 192 12.27 16.54 -3.62
N PRO A 193 11.07 17.14 -3.57
CA PRO A 193 10.95 18.59 -3.55
C PRO A 193 11.75 19.21 -2.38
N PRO A 194 12.31 20.42 -2.56
CA PRO A 194 13.06 21.06 -1.49
C PRO A 194 12.26 21.23 -0.20
N ILE A 195 12.97 21.21 0.93
CA ILE A 195 12.43 21.59 2.24
C ILE A 195 12.74 23.05 2.52
N LYS A 196 11.86 23.72 3.27
CA LYS A 196 12.10 25.09 3.72
C LYS A 196 12.63 25.06 5.15
N VAL A 197 13.75 25.74 5.36
CA VAL A 197 14.42 25.82 6.66
C VAL A 197 14.69 27.26 7.05
N ASP A 198 14.52 27.57 8.33
CA ASP A 198 14.97 28.81 8.94
C ASP A 198 15.99 28.45 10.02
N GLY A 199 17.27 28.66 9.73
CA GLY A 199 18.37 28.13 10.53
C GLY A 199 18.33 26.59 10.63
N ASN A 200 18.16 26.08 11.85
CA ASN A 200 18.02 24.64 12.14
C ASN A 200 16.56 24.18 12.25
N VAL A 201 15.58 25.06 11.98
CA VAL A 201 14.15 24.75 12.11
C VAL A 201 13.56 24.45 10.72
N ILE A 202 12.97 23.27 10.57
CA ILE A 202 12.16 22.90 9.40
C ILE A 202 10.80 23.59 9.54
N VAL A 203 10.50 24.48 8.61
CA VAL A 203 9.22 25.19 8.54
C VAL A 203 8.25 24.55 7.55
N GLU A 204 8.78 23.81 6.57
CA GLU A 204 7.97 23.04 5.62
C GLU A 204 8.72 21.80 5.13
N GLY A 205 8.01 20.68 4.99
CA GLY A 205 8.52 19.46 4.37
C GLY A 205 9.03 18.39 5.33
N ASN A 206 8.48 18.30 6.55
CA ASN A 206 8.87 17.28 7.54
C ASN A 206 8.79 15.85 6.99
N HIS A 207 7.71 15.48 6.28
CA HIS A 207 7.58 14.15 5.67
C HIS A 207 8.73 13.83 4.70
N ARG A 208 9.12 14.81 3.87
CA ARG A 208 10.23 14.68 2.90
C ARG A 208 11.57 14.54 3.62
N TYR A 209 11.78 15.33 4.67
CA TYR A 209 12.99 15.25 5.48
C TYR A 209 13.12 13.88 6.16
N VAL A 210 12.05 13.40 6.81
CA VAL A 210 12.01 12.09 7.47
C VAL A 210 12.25 10.96 6.46
N ALA A 211 11.60 10.98 5.30
CA ALA A 211 11.81 10.00 4.24
C ALA A 211 13.27 10.00 3.76
N GLY A 212 13.84 11.19 3.51
CA GLY A 212 15.24 11.33 3.13
C GLY A 212 16.22 10.82 4.20
N LYS A 213 15.90 11.00 5.49
CA LYS A 213 16.68 10.44 6.60
C LYS A 213 16.64 8.91 6.65
N ILE A 214 15.51 8.31 6.30
CA ILE A 214 15.36 6.85 6.26
C ILE A 214 16.18 6.25 5.12
N VAL A 215 16.10 6.85 3.92
CA VAL A 215 16.79 6.35 2.71
C VAL A 215 18.26 6.76 2.69
N GLY A 216 18.64 7.82 3.39
CA GLY A 216 20.00 8.40 3.35
C GLY A 216 20.18 9.46 2.26
N VAL A 217 19.10 9.88 1.59
CA VAL A 217 19.10 10.90 0.53
C VAL A 217 18.33 12.13 1.02
N LEU A 218 19.04 13.12 1.56
CA LEU A 218 18.40 14.32 2.10
C LEU A 218 17.87 15.25 1.00
N PRO A 219 16.66 15.81 1.16
CA PRO A 219 16.13 16.77 0.20
C PRO A 219 16.95 18.08 0.19
N PRO A 220 17.00 18.78 -0.95
CA PRO A 220 17.60 20.12 -1.02
C PRO A 220 16.94 21.08 -0.03
N LYS A 221 17.73 22.02 0.52
CA LYS A 221 17.24 23.02 1.47
C LYS A 221 17.06 24.36 0.78
N THR A 222 15.94 25.03 1.05
CA THR A 222 15.63 26.40 0.62
C THR A 222 15.35 27.27 1.83
N GLN A 223 15.60 28.58 1.72
CA GLN A 223 15.34 29.51 2.81
C GLN A 223 13.83 29.60 3.06
N GLY A 224 13.43 29.34 4.31
CA GLY A 224 12.10 29.58 4.83
C GLY A 224 12.06 30.79 5.77
N THR A 225 10.87 31.09 6.27
CA THR A 225 10.67 32.11 7.30
C THR A 225 9.84 31.51 8.42
N LEU A 226 10.40 31.48 9.62
CA LEU A 226 9.68 31.07 10.81
C LEU A 226 8.76 32.21 11.28
N ALA A 227 7.46 31.96 11.25
CA ALA A 227 6.49 32.92 11.79
C ALA A 227 6.67 33.08 13.32
N PRO A 228 6.65 34.31 13.87
CA PRO A 228 6.79 34.53 15.31
C PRO A 228 5.80 33.74 16.17
N SER A 229 4.58 33.52 15.66
CA SER A 229 3.53 32.72 16.30
C SER A 229 3.85 31.23 16.44
N ASN A 230 4.83 30.72 15.68
CA ASN A 230 5.26 29.33 15.71
C ASN A 230 6.53 29.10 16.54
N ILE A 231 7.20 30.16 17.02
CA ILE A 231 8.37 30.06 17.91
C ILE A 231 8.06 29.19 19.16
N PRO A 232 6.91 29.35 19.85
CA PRO A 232 6.60 28.51 21.01
C PRO A 232 6.33 27.04 20.68
N LYS A 233 6.16 26.70 19.40
CA LYS A 233 5.84 25.34 18.93
C LYS A 233 7.07 24.56 18.48
N ILE A 234 8.26 25.18 18.49
CA ILE A 234 9.50 24.53 18.07
C ILE A 234 9.79 23.34 19.00
N LYS A 235 10.04 22.19 18.38
CA LYS A 235 10.43 20.96 19.06
C LYS A 235 11.57 20.28 18.32
N PRO A 236 12.39 19.46 19.00
CA PRO A 236 13.37 18.61 18.33
C PRO A 236 12.68 17.68 17.31
N MET A 237 13.30 17.46 16.14
CA MET A 237 12.76 16.48 15.19
C MET A 237 12.69 15.08 15.79
N SER A 238 13.60 14.74 16.71
CA SER A 238 13.61 13.47 17.43
C SER A 238 12.35 13.19 18.27
N GLU A 239 11.59 14.24 18.64
CA GLU A 239 10.34 14.13 19.41
C GLU A 239 9.09 14.08 18.53
N THR A 240 9.24 14.04 17.22
CA THR A 240 8.13 14.01 16.27
C THR A 240 7.26 12.78 16.48
N LYS A 241 5.96 12.99 16.63
CA LYS A 241 4.97 11.91 16.73
C LYS A 241 4.68 11.35 15.33
N VAL A 242 4.50 10.04 15.25
CA VAL A 242 4.11 9.38 14.01
C VAL A 242 2.61 9.12 14.06
N ASP A 243 1.87 9.74 13.15
CA ASP A 243 0.47 9.44 12.90
C ASP A 243 0.40 8.27 11.90
N LEU A 244 -0.26 7.19 12.32
CA LEU A 244 -0.37 5.97 11.53
C LEU A 244 -1.32 6.10 10.34
N PHE A 245 -2.28 7.03 10.39
CA PHE A 245 -3.44 7.02 9.49
C PHE A 245 -3.74 8.39 8.85
N ASP A 246 -2.98 9.43 9.18
CA ASP A 246 -3.14 10.80 8.63
C ASP A 246 -4.50 11.44 8.96
N TRP A 247 -4.95 11.34 10.22
CA TRP A 247 -6.26 11.89 10.64
C TRP A 247 -6.32 13.43 10.66
N GLY A 248 -5.18 14.11 10.46
CA GLY A 248 -5.03 15.55 10.68
C GLY A 248 -4.82 16.43 9.45
N ASN A 249 -4.73 15.87 8.23
CA ASN A 249 -4.45 16.64 7.00
C ASN A 249 -5.44 16.34 5.87
N TYR A 250 -6.74 16.52 6.14
CA TYR A 250 -7.76 16.66 5.09
C TYR A 250 -8.21 18.10 4.99
#